data_AF-A0A4Y7U0R0-F1
#
_entry.id   AF-A0A4Y7U0R0-F1
#
_cell.length_a   1.000
_cell.length_b   1.000
_cell.length_c   1.000
_cell.angle_alpha   90.00
_cell.angle_beta   90.00
_cell.angle_gamma   90.00
#
_symmetry.space_group_name_H-M   'P 1'
#
loop_
_entity.id
_entity.type
_entity.pdbx_description
1 polymer ?
#
loop_
_entity_poly.entity_id
_entity_poly.type
_entity_poly.pdbx_seq_one_letter_code
_entity_poly.pdbx_strand_id
1 'polypeptide(L)'
;MSKTPETYEEVERILSVSSVAKDLDIPKWEEWAVHTAGLAANDDVFLDSCSSMILRLVIQVASSATPPVLPIVARVAARWSERVRNKKAPSVPAIMAAEAYTTVRSNAYVPEVRALCGIAYYLQLQDMDDCQTFEKDGIVTKVRTDRKLTNEQAFKLLTGHYSLVRFWQSFRLNPSKIPLDDQCSKDRHVRCNTVWTKRWTSAVGWKRIMTLNEADALGLIACLKSQLGEDDELKAGMAPGCRLAGLEMLEKKRDEVDANLMSHFLGCI
;
A
#
# COMPACT_ATOMS: atom_id res chain seq x y z
N MET A 1 5.97 36.98 -17.27
CA MET A 1 5.36 35.69 -17.67
C MET A 1 6.49 34.67 -17.64
N SER A 2 6.42 33.72 -16.70
CA SER A 2 7.47 32.70 -16.58
C SER A 2 7.26 31.64 -17.66
N LYS A 3 8.37 31.26 -18.30
CA LYS A 3 8.44 30.19 -19.29
C LYS A 3 8.02 28.87 -18.62
N THR A 4 7.23 28.06 -19.33
CA THR A 4 6.96 26.66 -18.92
C THR A 4 8.29 25.93 -18.80
N PRO A 5 8.59 25.25 -17.68
CA PRO A 5 9.83 24.51 -17.55
C PRO A 5 9.91 23.43 -18.63
N GLU A 6 11.05 23.35 -19.32
CA GLU A 6 11.28 22.42 -20.44
C GLU A 6 12.02 21.16 -19.97
N THR A 7 12.68 21.21 -18.82
CA THR A 7 13.49 20.09 -18.30
C THR A 7 13.15 19.71 -16.86
N TYR A 8 13.52 18.49 -16.47
CA TYR A 8 13.32 17.97 -15.11
C TYR A 8 14.09 18.79 -14.07
N GLU A 9 15.29 19.25 -14.42
CA GLU A 9 16.15 20.08 -13.56
C GLU A 9 15.55 21.46 -13.32
N GLU A 10 14.84 22.02 -14.30
CA GLU A 10 14.12 23.29 -14.13
C GLU A 10 12.95 23.12 -13.15
N VAL A 11 12.16 22.04 -13.29
CA VAL A 11 11.08 21.74 -12.36
C VAL A 11 11.63 21.56 -10.93
N GLU A 12 12.68 20.76 -10.76
CA GLU A 12 13.31 20.55 -9.45
C GLU A 12 13.82 21.85 -8.84
N ARG A 13 14.48 22.71 -9.64
CA ARG A 13 15.00 24.00 -9.17
C ARG A 13 13.87 24.92 -8.71
N ILE A 14 12.79 25.04 -9.49
CA ILE A 14 11.64 25.89 -9.16
C ILE A 14 10.99 25.43 -7.84
N LEU A 15 10.75 24.12 -7.70
CA LEU A 15 10.14 23.54 -6.50
C LEU A 15 11.06 23.57 -5.27
N SER A 16 12.38 23.52 -5.46
CA SER A 16 13.34 23.61 -4.34
C SER A 16 13.41 25.03 -3.79
N VAL A 17 13.34 26.05 -4.66
CA VAL A 17 13.41 27.46 -4.24
C VAL A 17 12.10 27.91 -3.58
N SER A 18 10.97 27.24 -3.84
CA SER A 18 9.68 27.66 -3.28
C SER A 18 9.60 27.56 -1.76
N SER A 19 10.38 26.70 -1.09
CA SER A 19 10.43 26.71 0.37
C SER A 19 11.03 28.02 0.91
N VAL A 20 12.12 28.49 0.28
CA VAL A 20 12.79 29.74 0.65
C VAL A 20 11.90 30.94 0.32
N ALA A 21 11.24 30.93 -0.85
CA ALA A 21 10.35 32.00 -1.24
C ALA A 21 9.12 32.13 -0.32
N LYS A 22 8.65 31.02 0.24
CA LYS A 22 7.60 31.01 1.27
C LYS A 22 8.08 31.69 2.55
N ASP A 23 9.30 31.40 3.00
CA ASP A 23 9.89 32.04 4.18
C ASP A 23 10.11 33.55 4.00
N LEU A 24 10.25 34.00 2.75
CA LEU A 24 10.41 35.41 2.36
C LEU A 24 9.11 36.12 1.96
N ASP A 25 7.96 35.45 2.03
CA ASP A 25 6.65 35.96 1.63
C ASP A 25 6.66 36.61 0.23
N ILE A 26 7.03 35.83 -0.80
CA ILE A 26 7.04 36.26 -2.20
C ILE A 26 5.89 35.57 -2.96
N PRO A 27 4.66 36.14 -3.01
CA PRO A 27 3.47 35.44 -3.51
C PRO A 27 3.57 35.03 -4.98
N LYS A 28 4.22 35.86 -5.81
CA LYS A 28 4.43 35.56 -7.24
C LYS A 28 5.24 34.29 -7.46
N TRP A 29 6.15 33.97 -6.54
CA TRP A 29 6.94 32.75 -6.62
C TRP A 29 6.13 31.53 -6.20
N GLU A 30 5.31 31.67 -5.16
CA GLU A 30 4.40 30.61 -4.73
C GLU A 30 3.43 30.24 -5.86
N GLU A 31 2.80 31.23 -6.49
CA GLU A 31 1.91 31.03 -7.63
C GLU A 31 2.62 30.29 -8.78
N TRP A 32 3.85 30.70 -9.10
CA TRP A 32 4.62 30.05 -10.16
C TRP A 32 5.02 28.61 -9.80
N ALA A 33 5.42 28.37 -8.55
CA ALA A 33 5.78 27.03 -8.07
C ALA A 33 4.56 26.10 -8.06
N VAL A 34 3.40 26.58 -7.62
CA VAL A 34 2.13 25.83 -7.64
C VAL A 34 1.69 25.53 -9.07
N HIS A 35 1.79 26.51 -9.97
CA HIS A 35 1.51 26.29 -11.39
C HIS A 35 2.45 25.23 -11.99
N THR A 36 3.75 25.32 -11.68
CA THR A 36 4.76 24.33 -12.12
C THR A 36 4.49 22.94 -11.57
N ALA A 37 4.12 22.84 -10.29
CA ALA A 37 3.67 21.60 -9.66
C ALA A 37 2.43 21.03 -10.37
N GLY A 38 1.50 21.88 -10.80
CA GLY A 38 0.30 21.49 -11.55
C GLY A 38 0.62 20.95 -12.93
N LEU A 39 1.55 21.57 -13.65
CA LEU A 39 2.04 21.07 -14.95
C LEU A 39 2.72 19.71 -14.79
N ALA A 40 3.64 19.59 -13.84
CA ALA A 40 4.36 18.35 -13.54
C ALA A 40 3.41 17.21 -13.13
N ALA A 41 2.38 17.51 -12.33
CA ALA A 41 1.39 16.53 -11.91
C ALA A 41 0.47 16.07 -13.04
N ASN A 42 0.32 16.86 -14.12
CA ASN A 42 -0.51 16.51 -15.26
C ASN A 42 0.25 15.76 -16.37
N ASP A 43 1.56 15.63 -16.26
CA ASP A 43 2.41 14.89 -17.19
C ASP A 43 2.73 13.49 -16.63
N ASP A 44 2.05 12.47 -17.16
CA ASP A 44 2.23 11.08 -16.71
C ASP A 44 3.64 10.54 -17.00
N VAL A 45 4.26 10.99 -18.11
CA VAL A 45 5.63 10.60 -18.47
C VAL A 45 6.60 11.16 -17.45
N PHE A 46 6.42 12.43 -17.07
CA PHE A 46 7.18 13.05 -15.99
C PHE A 46 6.99 12.32 -14.66
N LEU A 47 5.75 12.01 -14.26
CA LEU A 47 5.49 11.34 -12.98
C LEU A 47 6.08 9.93 -12.92
N ASP A 48 6.22 9.24 -14.06
CA ASP A 48 6.83 7.93 -14.15
C ASP A 48 8.35 7.94 -14.04
N SER A 49 8.99 8.94 -14.63
CA SER A 49 10.44 9.00 -14.76
C SER A 49 11.13 9.82 -13.67
N CYS A 50 10.45 10.78 -13.05
CA CYS A 50 11.08 11.70 -12.10
C CYS A 50 11.53 11.02 -10.81
N SER A 51 12.44 11.66 -10.07
CA SER A 51 12.93 11.12 -8.80
C SER A 51 11.87 11.21 -7.69
N SER A 52 11.99 10.37 -6.66
CA SER A 52 11.14 10.48 -5.46
C SER A 52 11.30 11.82 -4.73
N MET A 53 12.44 12.49 -4.89
CA MET A 53 12.66 13.83 -4.36
C MET A 53 11.73 14.84 -5.02
N ILE A 54 11.61 14.79 -6.35
CA ILE A 54 10.70 15.67 -7.10
C ILE A 54 9.25 15.42 -6.71
N LEU A 55 8.80 14.16 -6.61
CA LEU A 55 7.44 13.83 -6.16
C LEU A 55 7.14 14.40 -4.77
N ARG A 56 8.09 14.29 -3.84
CA ARG A 56 8.00 14.89 -2.50
C ARG A 56 7.87 16.41 -2.58
N LEU A 57 8.69 17.07 -3.41
CA LEU A 57 8.65 18.53 -3.58
C LEU A 57 7.30 18.98 -4.16
N VAL A 58 6.76 18.28 -5.16
CA VAL A 58 5.43 18.59 -5.73
C VAL A 58 4.35 18.51 -4.65
N ILE A 59 4.31 17.44 -3.85
CA ILE A 59 3.38 17.31 -2.72
C ILE A 59 3.58 18.48 -1.73
N GLN A 60 4.82 18.76 -1.33
CA GLN A 60 5.14 19.81 -0.35
C GLN A 60 4.67 21.21 -0.81
N VAL A 61 4.89 21.55 -2.08
CA VAL A 61 4.48 22.82 -2.69
C VAL A 61 2.96 22.92 -2.76
N ALA A 62 2.30 21.93 -3.35
CA ALA A 62 0.84 21.93 -3.50
C ALA A 62 0.11 21.95 -2.14
N SER A 63 0.72 21.35 -1.12
CA SER A 63 0.17 21.30 0.24
C SER A 63 0.45 22.57 1.03
N SER A 64 1.47 23.34 0.66
CA SER A 64 1.78 24.62 1.30
C SER A 64 0.97 25.79 0.74
N ALA A 65 0.40 25.62 -0.46
CA ALA A 65 -0.36 26.63 -1.16
C ALA A 65 -1.57 27.17 -0.36
N THR A 66 -1.92 28.43 -0.63
CA THR A 66 -3.12 29.08 -0.07
C THR A 66 -4.05 29.58 -1.20
N PRO A 67 -5.16 28.89 -1.53
CA PRO A 67 -5.64 27.65 -0.93
C PRO A 67 -4.82 26.41 -1.34
N PRO A 68 -4.90 25.31 -0.57
CA PRO A 68 -4.20 24.07 -0.90
C PRO A 68 -4.73 23.48 -2.21
N VAL A 69 -3.83 22.96 -3.04
CA VAL A 69 -4.22 22.36 -4.33
C VAL A 69 -4.33 20.85 -4.19
N LEU A 70 -5.38 20.41 -3.49
CA LEU A 70 -5.63 18.99 -3.19
C LEU A 70 -5.65 18.07 -4.43
N PRO A 71 -6.18 18.47 -5.61
CA PRO A 71 -6.13 17.62 -6.80
C PRO A 71 -4.72 17.27 -7.27
N ILE A 72 -3.76 18.20 -7.14
CA ILE A 72 -2.34 17.95 -7.47
C ILE A 72 -1.79 16.88 -6.52
N VAL A 73 -2.01 17.05 -5.21
CA VAL A 73 -1.54 16.12 -4.19
C VAL A 73 -2.11 14.71 -4.42
N ALA A 74 -3.42 14.61 -4.65
CA ALA A 74 -4.10 13.33 -4.88
C ALA A 74 -3.52 12.59 -6.10
N ARG A 75 -3.36 13.28 -7.23
CA ARG A 75 -2.82 12.69 -8.47
C ARG A 75 -1.38 12.19 -8.28
N VAL A 76 -0.52 13.00 -7.67
CA VAL A 76 0.89 12.65 -7.43
C VAL A 76 0.99 11.47 -6.45
N ALA A 77 0.20 11.46 -5.38
CA ALA A 77 0.19 10.38 -4.41
C ALA A 77 -0.32 9.06 -5.03
N ALA A 78 -1.36 9.10 -5.87
CA ALA A 78 -1.85 7.93 -6.59
C ALA A 78 -0.78 7.35 -7.53
N ARG A 79 -0.13 8.20 -8.33
CA ARG A 79 0.92 7.74 -9.25
C ARG A 79 2.16 7.23 -8.52
N TRP A 80 2.56 7.88 -7.42
CA TRP A 80 3.66 7.41 -6.58
C TRP A 80 3.33 6.05 -5.94
N SER A 81 2.10 5.84 -5.51
CA SER A 81 1.65 4.56 -4.96
C SER A 81 1.85 3.43 -5.96
N GLU A 82 1.48 3.65 -7.22
CA GLU A 82 1.69 2.68 -8.30
C GLU A 82 3.18 2.41 -8.55
N ARG A 83 4.04 3.45 -8.52
CA ARG A 83 5.49 3.27 -8.67
C ARG A 83 6.09 2.45 -7.54
N VAL A 84 5.66 2.68 -6.29
CA VAL A 84 6.11 1.94 -5.11
C VAL A 84 5.62 0.49 -5.20
N ARG A 85 4.35 0.24 -5.56
CA ARG A 85 3.81 -1.12 -5.84
C ARG A 85 4.63 -1.89 -6.86
N ASN A 86 5.01 -1.22 -7.95
CA ASN A 86 5.77 -1.81 -9.03
C ASN A 86 7.29 -1.86 -8.76
N LYS A 87 7.73 -1.57 -7.53
CA LYS A 87 9.15 -1.48 -7.14
C LYS A 87 9.99 -0.54 -8.04
N LYS A 88 9.34 0.45 -8.68
CA LYS A 88 9.97 1.51 -9.51
C LYS A 88 10.38 2.74 -8.69
N ALA A 89 9.97 2.81 -7.43
CA ALA A 89 10.36 3.85 -6.49
C ALA A 89 10.55 3.26 -5.09
N PRO A 90 11.51 3.76 -4.29
CA PRO A 90 11.73 3.30 -2.93
C PRO A 90 10.57 3.70 -1.99
N SER A 91 10.29 2.84 -1.02
CA SER A 91 9.22 3.03 -0.02
C SER A 91 9.56 4.12 1.01
N VAL A 92 10.81 4.22 1.47
CA VAL A 92 11.20 5.16 2.54
C VAL A 92 10.88 6.63 2.22
N PRO A 93 11.24 7.18 1.05
CA PRO A 93 10.88 8.57 0.72
C PRO A 93 9.37 8.79 0.63
N ALA A 94 8.59 7.78 0.23
CA ALA A 94 7.14 7.85 0.19
C ALA A 94 6.52 7.93 1.60
N ILE A 95 7.01 7.11 2.54
CA ILE A 95 6.63 7.17 3.97
C ILE A 95 6.88 8.60 4.50
N MET A 96 8.09 9.11 4.30
CA MET A 96 8.46 10.44 4.80
C MET A 96 7.59 11.56 4.22
N ALA A 97 7.31 11.51 2.91
CA ALA A 97 6.50 12.53 2.25
C ALA A 97 5.03 12.47 2.68
N ALA A 98 4.43 11.27 2.79
CA ALA A 98 3.04 11.10 3.16
C ALA A 98 2.78 11.46 4.64
N GLU A 99 3.72 11.13 5.53
CA GLU A 99 3.62 11.55 6.94
C GLU A 99 3.81 13.06 7.11
N ALA A 100 4.80 13.65 6.42
CA ALA A 100 5.00 15.11 6.46
C ALA A 100 3.74 15.86 5.99
N TYR A 101 3.07 15.37 4.94
CA TYR A 101 1.78 15.90 4.51
C TYR A 101 0.73 15.85 5.64
N THR A 102 0.59 14.67 6.27
CA THR A 102 -0.40 14.43 7.33
C THR A 102 -0.17 15.33 8.54
N THR A 103 1.09 15.56 8.92
CA THR A 103 1.45 16.47 10.03
C THR A 103 1.12 17.92 9.71
N VAL A 104 1.43 18.41 8.50
CA VAL A 104 1.20 19.80 8.11
C VAL A 104 -0.29 20.11 7.90
N ARG A 105 -1.08 19.11 7.51
CA ARG A 105 -2.49 19.28 7.12
C ARG A 105 -3.42 18.32 7.88
N SER A 106 -3.36 18.32 9.20
CA SER A 106 -4.23 17.47 10.05
C SER A 106 -5.73 17.60 9.72
N ASN A 107 -6.18 18.75 9.21
CA ASN A 107 -7.58 19.00 8.85
C ASN A 107 -7.94 18.68 7.39
N ALA A 108 -6.97 18.40 6.50
CA ALA A 108 -7.23 18.14 5.08
C ALA A 108 -6.99 16.67 4.74
N TYR A 109 -8.07 15.89 4.73
CA TYR A 109 -8.04 14.48 4.39
C TYR A 109 -7.91 14.26 2.87
N VAL A 110 -6.82 13.62 2.44
CA VAL A 110 -6.61 13.17 1.05
C VAL A 110 -6.43 11.65 1.06
N PRO A 111 -7.43 10.87 0.61
CA PRO A 111 -7.40 9.41 0.63
C PRO A 111 -6.15 8.80 -0.02
N GLU A 112 -5.69 9.40 -1.13
CA GLU A 112 -4.56 8.91 -1.92
C GLU A 112 -3.24 9.03 -1.15
N VAL A 113 -3.07 10.06 -0.31
CA VAL A 113 -1.88 10.20 0.55
C VAL A 113 -1.89 9.13 1.65
N ARG A 114 -3.07 8.84 2.22
CA ARG A 114 -3.22 7.76 3.20
C ARG A 114 -2.91 6.40 2.57
N ALA A 115 -3.41 6.15 1.36
CA ALA A 115 -3.11 4.95 0.59
C ALA A 115 -1.61 4.81 0.31
N LEU A 116 -0.96 5.89 -0.18
CA LEU A 116 0.49 5.93 -0.39
C LEU A 116 1.26 5.54 0.86
N CYS A 117 0.89 6.12 2.01
CA CYS A 117 1.53 5.82 3.29
C CYS A 117 1.40 4.34 3.66
N GLY A 118 0.18 3.78 3.60
CA GLY A 118 -0.06 2.37 3.91
C GLY A 118 0.70 1.40 3.01
N ILE A 119 0.70 1.65 1.69
CA ILE A 119 1.43 0.86 0.70
C ILE A 119 2.94 0.92 0.95
N ALA A 120 3.48 2.11 1.19
CA ALA A 120 4.90 2.31 1.41
C ALA A 120 5.37 1.61 2.70
N TYR A 121 4.60 1.72 3.79
CA TYR A 121 4.89 0.98 5.02
C TYR A 121 4.84 -0.54 4.81
N TYR A 122 3.81 -1.03 4.13
CA TYR A 122 3.67 -2.46 3.85
C TYR A 122 4.83 -3.00 3.00
N LEU A 123 5.23 -2.31 1.94
CA LEU A 123 6.35 -2.75 1.10
C LEU A 123 7.69 -2.60 1.78
N GLN A 124 7.90 -1.55 2.58
CA GLN A 124 9.09 -1.44 3.43
C GLN A 124 9.21 -2.62 4.39
N LEU A 125 8.08 -3.12 4.92
CA LEU A 125 8.07 -4.30 5.77
C LEU A 125 8.46 -5.57 5.00
N GLN A 126 8.00 -5.73 3.76
CA GLN A 126 8.41 -6.85 2.91
C GLN A 126 9.91 -6.78 2.57
N ASP A 127 10.41 -5.61 2.17
CA ASP A 127 11.82 -5.40 1.85
C ASP A 127 12.73 -5.67 3.07
N MET A 128 12.25 -5.35 4.29
CA MET A 128 12.97 -5.66 5.53
C MET A 128 13.09 -7.17 5.78
N ASP A 129 12.08 -7.95 5.39
CA ASP A 129 12.09 -9.41 5.53
C ASP A 129 13.02 -10.07 4.53
N ASP A 130 12.98 -9.62 3.27
CA ASP A 130 13.89 -10.06 2.20
C ASP A 130 15.37 -9.80 2.56
N CYS A 131 15.64 -8.74 3.33
CA CYS A 131 16.98 -8.38 3.79
C CYS A 131 17.44 -9.11 5.07
N GLN A 132 16.61 -9.96 5.69
CA GLN A 132 17.02 -10.71 6.88
C GLN A 132 18.04 -11.78 6.50
N THR A 133 19.32 -11.44 6.59
CA THR A 133 20.40 -12.42 6.50
C THR A 133 20.46 -13.22 7.79
N PHE A 134 20.33 -14.54 7.69
CA PHE A 134 20.67 -15.43 8.79
C PHE A 134 22.17 -15.29 9.09
N GLU A 135 22.52 -14.57 10.15
CA GLU A 135 23.89 -14.59 10.68
C GLU A 135 24.21 -16.03 11.09
N LYS A 136 25.41 -16.52 10.73
CA LYS A 136 25.84 -17.92 10.91
C LYS A 136 25.71 -18.44 12.34
N ASP A 137 25.62 -17.55 13.31
CA ASP A 137 25.54 -17.88 14.74
C ASP A 137 24.10 -18.13 15.22
N GLY A 138 23.09 -18.00 14.37
CA GLY A 138 21.75 -18.60 14.54
C GLY A 138 20.89 -18.12 15.72
N ILE A 139 21.35 -17.15 16.52
CA ILE A 139 20.71 -16.85 17.82
C ILE A 139 19.82 -15.60 17.79
N VAL A 140 20.03 -14.63 16.87
CA VAL A 140 19.17 -13.42 16.82
C VAL A 140 18.97 -12.90 15.39
N THR A 141 17.73 -12.92 14.91
CA THR A 141 17.34 -12.17 13.71
C THR A 141 17.29 -10.69 14.06
N LYS A 142 18.35 -9.94 13.76
CA LYS A 142 18.34 -8.49 13.96
C LYS A 142 17.51 -7.85 12.84
N VAL A 143 16.29 -7.46 13.17
CA VAL A 143 15.45 -6.63 12.29
C VAL A 143 16.18 -5.31 12.06
N ARG A 144 16.75 -5.12 10.87
CA ARG A 144 17.43 -3.89 10.48
C ARG A 144 16.43 -2.96 9.79
N THR A 145 15.98 -1.94 10.50
CA THR A 145 15.23 -0.83 9.89
C THR A 145 16.18 0.06 9.08
N ASP A 146 15.67 0.69 8.02
CA ASP A 146 16.43 1.70 7.29
C ASP A 146 16.80 2.85 8.25
N ARG A 147 18.08 3.26 8.25
CA ARG A 147 18.62 4.31 9.11
C ARG A 147 17.99 5.69 8.89
N LYS A 148 17.31 5.89 7.75
CA LYS A 148 16.59 7.12 7.41
C LYS A 148 15.24 7.22 8.08
N LEU A 149 14.68 6.10 8.57
CA LEU A 149 13.41 6.10 9.29
C LEU A 149 13.61 6.62 10.71
N THR A 150 12.65 7.40 11.18
CA THR A 150 12.60 7.84 12.58
C THR A 150 12.23 6.67 13.49
N ASN A 151 12.48 6.81 14.80
CA ASN A 151 12.04 5.80 15.78
C ASN A 151 10.52 5.60 15.78
N GLU A 152 9.75 6.65 15.52
CA GLU A 152 8.29 6.56 15.39
C GLU A 152 7.88 5.72 14.17
N GLN A 153 8.51 5.97 13.02
CA GLN A 153 8.27 5.20 11.79
C GLN A 153 8.69 3.73 11.95
N ALA A 154 9.81 3.48 12.63
CA ALA A 154 10.24 2.13 12.98
C ALA A 154 9.23 1.43 13.90
N PHE A 155 8.68 2.14 14.89
CA PHE A 155 7.63 1.60 15.77
C PHE A 155 6.33 1.29 15.00
N LYS A 156 5.94 2.16 14.06
CA LYS A 156 4.80 1.91 13.15
C LYS A 156 5.00 0.66 12.29
N LEU A 157 6.21 0.42 11.78
CA LEU A 157 6.54 -0.83 11.06
C LEU A 157 6.37 -2.07 11.95
N LEU A 158 6.84 -2.02 13.20
CA LEU A 158 6.71 -3.14 14.15
C LEU A 158 5.25 -3.42 14.52
N THR A 159 4.46 -2.37 14.79
CA THR A 159 3.03 -2.51 15.09
C THR A 159 2.25 -3.00 13.86
N GLY A 160 2.59 -2.51 12.67
CA GLY A 160 2.08 -3.00 11.39
C GLY A 160 2.36 -4.47 11.16
N HIS A 161 3.60 -4.91 11.39
CA HIS A 161 3.97 -6.32 11.32
C HIS A 161 3.09 -7.19 12.22
N TYR A 162 3.02 -6.85 13.51
CA TYR A 162 2.20 -7.59 14.45
C TYR A 162 0.71 -7.62 14.05
N SER A 163 0.19 -6.48 13.60
CA SER A 163 -1.21 -6.34 13.18
C SER A 163 -1.54 -7.23 11.97
N LEU A 164 -0.68 -7.23 10.94
CA LEU A 164 -0.85 -8.05 9.74
C LEU A 164 -0.70 -9.54 10.02
N VAL A 165 0.29 -9.92 10.83
CA VAL A 165 0.45 -11.31 11.29
C VAL A 165 -0.79 -11.76 12.05
N ARG A 166 -1.26 -10.98 13.04
CA ARG A 166 -2.46 -11.32 13.81
C ARG A 166 -3.71 -11.42 12.93
N PHE A 167 -3.85 -10.52 11.96
CA PHE A 167 -4.91 -10.58 10.95
C PHE A 167 -4.85 -11.91 10.20
N TRP A 168 -3.68 -12.27 9.64
CA TRP A 168 -3.52 -13.51 8.89
C TRP A 168 -3.79 -14.76 9.74
N GLN A 169 -3.27 -14.80 10.98
CA GLN A 169 -3.52 -15.89 11.92
C GLN A 169 -5.01 -16.09 12.19
N SER A 170 -5.73 -14.98 12.44
CA SER A 170 -7.17 -15.04 12.65
C SER A 170 -7.90 -15.46 11.37
N PHE A 171 -7.52 -14.91 10.22
CA PHE A 171 -8.14 -15.19 8.94
C PHE A 171 -7.98 -16.66 8.51
N ARG A 172 -6.77 -17.21 8.61
CA ARG A 172 -6.49 -18.60 8.19
C ARG A 172 -7.21 -19.64 9.04
N LEU A 173 -7.43 -19.36 10.33
CA LEU A 173 -8.10 -20.26 11.27
C LEU A 173 -9.63 -20.18 11.20
N ASN A 174 -10.19 -19.16 10.56
CA ASN A 174 -11.63 -18.95 10.48
C ASN A 174 -12.10 -18.92 9.01
N PRO A 175 -12.31 -20.09 8.38
CA PRO A 175 -12.82 -20.18 7.02
C PRO A 175 -14.14 -19.41 6.89
N SER A 176 -14.18 -18.45 5.97
CA SER A 176 -15.37 -17.63 5.76
C SER A 176 -16.45 -18.45 5.05
N LYS A 177 -17.72 -18.25 5.46
CA LYS A 177 -18.88 -18.86 4.79
C LYS A 177 -19.04 -18.29 3.39
N ILE A 178 -19.22 -19.17 2.41
CA ILE A 178 -19.37 -18.75 1.03
C ILE A 178 -20.79 -18.20 0.76
N PRO A 179 -20.93 -17.16 -0.08
CA PRO A 179 -22.24 -16.66 -0.52
C PRO A 179 -23.04 -17.76 -1.25
N LEU A 180 -24.36 -17.75 -1.06
CA LEU A 180 -25.27 -18.64 -1.79
C LEU A 180 -25.39 -18.16 -3.23
N ASP A 181 -25.15 -19.06 -4.18
CA ASP A 181 -25.40 -18.82 -5.60
C ASP A 181 -26.86 -19.12 -5.96
N ASP A 182 -27.43 -18.37 -6.90
CA ASP A 182 -28.84 -18.46 -7.29
C ASP A 182 -29.22 -19.84 -7.86
N GLN A 183 -28.26 -20.59 -8.42
CA GLN A 183 -28.48 -21.92 -8.98
C GLN A 183 -28.24 -23.04 -7.96
N CYS A 184 -27.82 -22.71 -6.74
CA CYS A 184 -27.55 -23.68 -5.69
C CYS A 184 -28.72 -23.78 -4.70
N SER A 185 -29.26 -24.98 -4.51
CA SER A 185 -30.28 -25.19 -3.47
C SER A 185 -29.66 -25.06 -2.06
N LYS A 186 -30.46 -24.69 -1.06
CA LYS A 186 -30.00 -24.52 0.33
C LYS A 186 -29.29 -25.78 0.87
N ASP A 187 -29.86 -26.97 0.63
CA ASP A 187 -29.27 -28.24 1.08
C ASP A 187 -27.95 -28.58 0.38
N ARG A 188 -27.84 -28.22 -0.90
CA ARG A 188 -26.59 -28.36 -1.66
C ARG A 188 -25.56 -27.33 -1.19
N HIS A 189 -25.98 -26.13 -0.81
CA HIS A 189 -25.09 -25.08 -0.31
C HIS A 189 -24.46 -25.42 1.03
N VAL A 190 -25.18 -26.13 1.91
CA VAL A 190 -24.59 -26.67 3.15
C VAL A 190 -23.42 -27.58 2.83
N ARG A 191 -23.57 -28.49 1.84
CA ARG A 191 -22.47 -29.35 1.37
C ARG A 191 -21.33 -28.53 0.77
N CYS A 192 -21.63 -27.50 -0.03
CA CYS A 192 -20.61 -26.61 -0.59
C CYS A 192 -19.79 -25.92 0.51
N ASN A 193 -20.42 -25.44 1.57
CA ASN A 193 -19.73 -24.85 2.72
C ASN A 193 -18.85 -25.87 3.45
N THR A 194 -19.33 -27.11 3.64
CA THR A 194 -18.52 -28.17 4.26
C THR A 194 -17.28 -28.49 3.43
N VAL A 195 -17.43 -28.62 2.10
CA VAL A 195 -16.31 -28.87 1.18
C VAL A 195 -15.33 -27.69 1.20
N TRP A 196 -15.84 -26.46 1.10
CA TRP A 196 -15.05 -25.23 1.18
C TRP A 196 -14.22 -25.16 2.46
N THR A 197 -14.83 -25.33 3.63
CA THR A 197 -14.14 -25.32 4.93
C THR A 197 -13.07 -26.40 5.01
N LYS A 198 -13.35 -27.62 4.55
CA LYS A 198 -12.38 -28.72 4.54
C LYS A 198 -11.17 -28.38 3.65
N ARG A 199 -11.42 -27.93 2.42
CA ARG A 199 -10.34 -27.61 1.47
C ARG A 199 -9.58 -26.36 1.87
N TRP A 200 -10.23 -25.37 2.47
CA TRP A 200 -9.56 -24.22 3.10
C TRP A 200 -8.52 -24.66 4.13
N THR A 201 -8.94 -25.48 5.12
CA THR A 201 -8.04 -25.97 6.17
C THR A 201 -6.87 -26.77 5.59
N SER A 202 -7.10 -27.53 4.51
CA SER A 202 -6.01 -28.20 3.79
C SER A 202 -5.08 -27.18 3.13
N ALA A 203 -5.64 -26.23 2.36
CA ALA A 203 -4.88 -25.26 1.58
C ALA A 203 -3.98 -24.36 2.45
N VAL A 204 -4.48 -23.87 3.60
CA VAL A 204 -3.66 -23.03 4.50
C VAL A 204 -2.44 -23.75 5.08
N GLY A 205 -2.45 -25.10 5.11
CA GLY A 205 -1.32 -25.91 5.53
C GLY A 205 -0.31 -26.23 4.42
N TRP A 206 -0.52 -25.71 3.19
CA TRP A 206 0.37 -26.01 2.07
C TRP A 206 1.72 -25.35 2.25
N LYS A 207 2.79 -26.09 1.88
CA LYS A 207 4.18 -25.62 1.99
C LYS A 207 4.38 -24.24 1.36
N ARG A 208 3.77 -23.97 0.20
CA ARG A 208 3.86 -22.67 -0.49
C ARG A 208 3.35 -21.50 0.35
N ILE A 209 2.26 -21.68 1.08
CA ILE A 209 1.71 -20.65 1.98
C ILE A 209 2.60 -20.52 3.21
N MET A 210 3.08 -21.65 3.75
CA MET A 210 3.95 -21.68 4.93
C MET A 210 5.35 -21.08 4.69
N THR A 211 5.80 -20.97 3.44
CA THR A 211 7.08 -20.32 3.09
C THR A 211 6.98 -18.81 2.92
N LEU A 212 5.77 -18.25 2.84
CA LEU A 212 5.58 -16.81 2.74
C LEU A 212 5.67 -16.18 4.14
N ASN A 213 6.10 -14.91 4.17
CA ASN A 213 6.09 -14.13 5.40
C ASN A 213 4.66 -14.02 5.95
N GLU A 214 4.46 -14.30 7.24
CA GLU A 214 3.14 -14.18 7.87
C GLU A 214 2.58 -12.75 7.88
N ALA A 215 3.44 -11.73 7.73
CA ALA A 215 3.05 -10.34 7.56
C ALA A 215 2.66 -9.98 6.12
N ASP A 216 2.93 -10.83 5.13
CA ASP A 216 2.50 -10.66 3.75
C ASP A 216 1.02 -11.05 3.56
N ALA A 217 0.12 -10.37 4.29
CA ALA A 217 -1.30 -10.72 4.27
C ALA A 217 -1.91 -10.69 2.86
N LEU A 218 -1.51 -9.74 2.00
CA LEU A 218 -2.03 -9.64 0.64
C LEU A 218 -1.52 -10.78 -0.25
N GLY A 219 -0.22 -11.11 -0.19
CA GLY A 219 0.36 -12.22 -0.93
C GLY A 219 -0.17 -13.57 -0.45
N LEU A 220 -0.38 -13.73 0.85
CA LEU A 220 -0.97 -14.92 1.46
C LEU A 220 -2.42 -15.15 1.01
N ILE A 221 -3.26 -14.12 1.01
CA ILE A 221 -4.65 -14.22 0.51
C ILE A 221 -4.65 -14.56 -0.99
N ALA A 222 -3.82 -13.89 -1.79
CA ALA A 222 -3.71 -14.17 -3.23
C ALA A 222 -3.24 -15.61 -3.49
N CYS A 223 -2.27 -16.09 -2.73
CA CYS A 223 -1.76 -17.46 -2.81
C CYS A 223 -2.87 -18.47 -2.45
N LEU A 224 -3.59 -18.24 -1.34
CA LEU A 224 -4.72 -19.08 -0.92
C LEU A 224 -5.82 -19.15 -1.98
N LYS A 225 -6.22 -18.01 -2.55
CA LYS A 225 -7.19 -17.94 -3.65
C LYS A 225 -6.73 -18.76 -4.85
N SER A 226 -5.47 -18.62 -5.26
CA SER A 226 -4.88 -19.40 -6.36
C SER A 226 -4.88 -20.91 -6.07
N GLN A 227 -4.50 -21.33 -4.85
CA GLN A 227 -4.52 -22.74 -4.48
C GLN A 227 -5.93 -23.33 -4.52
N LEU A 228 -6.92 -22.62 -3.95
CA LEU A 228 -8.31 -23.07 -3.97
C LEU A 228 -8.92 -23.04 -5.39
N GLY A 229 -8.50 -22.09 -6.23
CA GLY A 229 -8.93 -22.02 -7.63
C GLY A 229 -8.54 -23.24 -8.46
N GLU A 230 -7.34 -23.78 -8.18
CA GLU A 230 -6.79 -24.95 -8.86
C GLU A 230 -7.13 -26.30 -8.20
N ASP A 231 -7.78 -26.28 -7.04
CA ASP A 231 -8.11 -27.49 -6.27
C ASP A 231 -9.19 -28.35 -6.95
N ASP A 232 -8.81 -29.55 -7.39
CA ASP A 232 -9.71 -30.47 -8.12
C ASP A 232 -10.81 -31.07 -7.23
N GLU A 233 -10.55 -31.30 -5.94
CA GLU A 233 -11.58 -31.74 -5.01
C GLU A 233 -12.62 -30.64 -4.77
N LEU A 234 -12.19 -29.39 -4.72
CA LEU A 234 -13.08 -28.23 -4.63
C LEU A 234 -13.93 -28.11 -5.90
N LYS A 235 -13.32 -28.26 -7.09
CA LYS A 235 -14.01 -28.25 -8.39
C LYS A 235 -15.08 -29.36 -8.46
N ALA A 236 -14.76 -30.56 -8.01
CA ALA A 236 -15.68 -31.70 -8.04
C ALA A 236 -16.77 -31.62 -6.96
N GLY A 237 -16.44 -31.07 -5.77
CA GLY A 237 -17.30 -31.08 -4.60
C GLY A 237 -18.24 -29.89 -4.45
N MET A 238 -18.12 -28.84 -5.26
CA MET A 238 -18.92 -27.62 -5.16
C MET A 238 -19.71 -27.31 -6.42
N ALA A 239 -20.84 -26.61 -6.27
CA ALA A 239 -21.50 -25.97 -7.40
C ALA A 239 -20.58 -24.88 -8.00
N PRO A 240 -20.46 -24.75 -9.34
CA PRO A 240 -19.57 -23.77 -9.96
C PRO A 240 -19.79 -22.33 -9.50
N GLY A 241 -21.05 -21.89 -9.37
CA GLY A 241 -21.39 -20.54 -8.89
C GLY A 241 -20.95 -20.29 -7.44
N CYS A 242 -21.22 -21.23 -6.53
CA CYS A 242 -20.74 -21.17 -5.14
C CYS A 242 -19.21 -21.10 -5.04
N ARG A 243 -18.50 -21.82 -5.92
CA ARG A 243 -17.03 -21.79 -5.98
C ARG A 243 -16.53 -20.42 -6.43
N LEU A 244 -17.09 -19.89 -7.51
CA LEU A 244 -16.75 -18.55 -8.01
C LEU A 244 -16.99 -17.49 -6.93
N ALA A 245 -18.16 -17.51 -6.29
CA ALA A 245 -18.49 -16.59 -5.20
C ALA A 245 -17.52 -16.68 -4.01
N GLY A 246 -17.05 -17.88 -3.67
CA GLY A 246 -16.02 -18.07 -2.64
C GLY A 246 -14.66 -17.48 -3.02
N LEU A 247 -14.24 -17.61 -4.29
CA LEU A 247 -13.00 -17.03 -4.79
C LEU A 247 -13.08 -15.50 -4.93
N GLU A 248 -14.24 -14.96 -5.31
CA GLU A 248 -14.50 -13.52 -5.36
C GLU A 248 -14.53 -12.91 -3.95
N MET A 249 -15.08 -13.62 -2.96
CA MET A 249 -15.02 -13.20 -1.56
C MET A 249 -13.56 -13.05 -1.08
N LEU A 250 -12.66 -13.95 -1.48
CA LEU A 250 -11.23 -13.83 -1.18
C LEU A 250 -10.60 -12.60 -1.83
N GLU A 251 -10.94 -12.32 -3.09
CA GLU A 251 -10.45 -11.12 -3.79
C GLU A 251 -10.95 -9.84 -3.10
N LYS A 252 -12.25 -9.77 -2.82
CA LYS A 252 -12.84 -8.66 -2.09
C LYS A 252 -12.16 -8.48 -0.73
N LYS A 253 -11.83 -9.57 -0.04
CA LYS A 253 -11.15 -9.48 1.25
C LYS A 253 -9.72 -8.93 1.11
N ARG A 254 -9.02 -9.32 0.04
CA ARG A 254 -7.71 -8.76 -0.30
C ARG A 254 -7.81 -7.26 -0.58
N ASP A 255 -8.78 -6.83 -1.38
CA ASP A 255 -9.02 -5.42 -1.70
C ASP A 255 -9.38 -4.61 -0.45
N GLU A 256 -10.18 -5.18 0.47
CA GLU A 256 -10.49 -4.57 1.76
C GLU A 256 -9.22 -4.36 2.61
N VAL A 257 -8.33 -5.34 2.68
CA VAL A 257 -7.06 -5.22 3.42
C VAL A 257 -6.16 -4.18 2.73
N ASP A 258 -6.09 -4.20 1.40
CA ASP A 258 -5.28 -3.26 0.61
C ASP A 258 -5.72 -1.81 0.80
N ALA A 259 -7.03 -1.54 0.73
CA ALA A 259 -7.62 -0.23 0.97
C ALA A 259 -7.44 0.25 2.41
N ASN A 260 -7.30 -0.67 3.37
CA ASN A 260 -7.13 -0.38 4.79
C ASN A 260 -5.69 -0.62 5.28
N LEU A 261 -4.68 -0.76 4.41
CA LEU A 261 -3.30 -1.03 4.83
C LEU A 261 -2.83 -0.06 5.91
N MET A 262 -3.09 1.24 5.73
CA MET A 262 -2.66 2.26 6.68
C MET A 262 -3.19 2.02 8.10
N SER A 263 -4.39 1.45 8.29
CA SER A 263 -4.91 1.20 9.64
C SER A 263 -4.12 0.17 10.43
N HIS A 264 -3.36 -0.70 9.76
CA HIS A 264 -2.48 -1.65 10.44
C HIS A 264 -1.26 -0.96 11.08
N PHE A 265 -0.84 0.21 10.58
CA PHE A 265 0.37 0.91 10.98
C PHE A 265 0.14 2.08 11.95
N LEU A 266 -1.09 2.32 12.42
CA LEU A 266 -1.40 3.47 13.29
C LEU A 266 -1.01 3.27 14.77
N GLY A 267 -0.49 2.10 15.14
CA GLY A 267 -0.29 1.72 16.54
C GLY A 267 -1.62 1.55 17.28
N CYS A 268 -1.70 0.63 18.24
CA CYS A 268 -2.79 0.67 19.20
C CYS A 268 -2.57 1.90 20.08
N ILE A 269 -3.36 2.96 19.91
CA ILE A 269 -3.53 4.01 20.92
C ILE A 269 -4.60 3.53 21.90
#